data_AF-A0A0C9XLM0-F1
#
_entry.id   AF-A0A0C9XLM0-F1
#
_cell.length_a   1.000
_cell.length_b   1.000
_cell.length_c   1.000
_cell.angle_alpha   90.00
_cell.angle_beta   90.00
_cell.angle_gamma   90.00
#
_symmetry.space_group_name_H-M   'P 1'
#
loop_
_entity.id
_entity.type
_entity.pdbx_description
1 polymer ?
#
loop_
_entity_poly.entity_id
_entity_poly.type
_entity_poly.pdbx_seq_one_letter_code
_entity_poly.pdbx_strand_id
1 'polypeptide(L)'
;MTSSLLSIFRFHFIVSVTLLQLAVASYGLASPLLGPLPSIHLASRASPILNNHTGQLEAFNPITQQLIPQGPATDAGGQDFDGPAIIWIIFSFVIGPPMAFAGIRGWRLTTGVGLGLAATVCSWAAIVNTMGPTGVSDFLILITVLAFFVFGFILGLLEIGRRSGFVMVGITGGLAFGIRIFILKAGLLLSVSNDYGANWVIIAFMGLINGVLLVFKKTERCGLLFACASIGTFFTFLGVDLVLNRQVGMSRGLRFLFDRNSSHIVDIISNGYSPSLLTQILLAVSLGLTYVSNSTASSTR
;
A
#
# COMPACT_ATOMS: atom_id res chain seq x y z
N MET A 1 -18.05 15.41 35.84
CA MET A 1 -16.90 14.50 36.10
C MET A 1 -16.84 13.28 35.18
N THR A 2 -17.91 12.87 34.50
CA THR A 2 -17.91 11.69 33.60
C THR A 2 -17.25 11.92 32.23
N SER A 3 -17.10 13.18 31.78
CA SER A 3 -16.52 13.51 30.47
C SER A 3 -14.98 13.41 30.42
N SER A 4 -14.28 13.64 31.53
CA SER A 4 -12.81 13.57 31.58
C SER A 4 -12.31 12.13 31.64
N LEU A 5 -12.96 11.26 32.43
CA LEU A 5 -12.61 9.84 32.49
C LEU A 5 -12.82 9.14 31.15
N LEU A 6 -13.87 9.50 30.41
CA LEU A 6 -14.14 8.94 29.08
C LEU A 6 -13.11 9.41 28.04
N SER A 7 -12.56 10.63 28.15
CA SER A 7 -11.51 11.10 27.23
C SER A 7 -10.17 10.45 27.53
N ILE A 8 -9.84 10.26 28.82
CA ILE A 8 -8.63 9.56 29.26
C ILE A 8 -8.66 8.10 28.78
N PHE A 9 -9.78 7.40 28.96
CA PHE A 9 -9.94 6.02 28.48
C PHE A 9 -9.85 5.91 26.94
N ARG A 10 -10.39 6.89 26.21
CA ARG A 10 -10.30 6.92 24.74
C ARG A 10 -8.87 7.13 24.26
N PHE A 11 -8.12 8.03 24.92
CA PHE A 11 -6.72 8.26 24.59
C PHE A 11 -5.87 7.02 24.88
N HIS A 12 -6.05 6.40 26.05
CA HIS A 12 -5.31 5.19 26.42
C HIS A 12 -5.65 4.01 25.51
N PHE A 13 -6.90 3.85 25.09
CA PHE A 13 -7.29 2.79 24.17
C PHE A 13 -6.68 2.97 22.78
N ILE A 14 -6.68 4.19 22.23
CA ILE A 14 -6.05 4.47 20.92
C ILE A 14 -4.55 4.20 21.00
N VAL A 15 -3.88 4.71 22.03
CA VAL A 15 -2.45 4.48 22.27
C VAL A 15 -2.16 2.99 22.47
N SER A 16 -3.00 2.26 23.19
CA SER A 16 -2.81 0.82 23.41
C SER A 16 -3.00 0.01 22.13
N VAL A 17 -3.96 0.39 21.28
CA VAL A 17 -4.19 -0.29 19.99
C VAL A 17 -3.10 0.06 18.98
N THR A 18 -2.63 1.30 18.93
CA THR A 18 -1.47 1.65 18.07
C THR A 18 -0.19 1.02 18.58
N LEU A 19 0.03 0.95 19.90
CA LEU A 19 1.15 0.21 20.48
C LEU A 19 1.03 -1.30 20.25
N LEU A 20 -0.17 -1.87 20.28
CA LEU A 20 -0.40 -3.27 19.93
C LEU A 20 -0.12 -3.52 18.44
N GLN A 21 -0.53 -2.61 17.55
CA GLN A 21 -0.21 -2.69 16.12
C GLN A 21 1.29 -2.51 15.86
N LEU A 22 1.95 -1.61 16.58
CA LEU A 22 3.41 -1.43 16.53
C LEU A 22 4.14 -2.65 17.10
N ALA A 23 3.62 -3.25 18.18
CA ALA A 23 4.14 -4.49 18.75
C ALA A 23 3.99 -5.63 17.75
N VAL A 24 2.79 -5.85 17.18
CA VAL A 24 2.54 -6.86 16.15
C VAL A 24 3.42 -6.61 14.91
N ALA A 25 3.63 -5.37 14.50
CA ALA A 25 4.55 -5.03 13.41
C ALA A 25 6.02 -5.34 13.77
N SER A 26 6.43 -5.10 15.01
CA SER A 26 7.77 -5.45 15.51
C SER A 26 7.99 -6.95 15.68
N TYR A 27 6.93 -7.72 15.97
CA TYR A 27 6.92 -9.19 15.97
C TYR A 27 6.72 -9.78 14.55
N GLY A 28 6.37 -8.94 13.57
CA GLY A 28 6.28 -9.26 12.14
C GLY A 28 7.62 -9.46 11.44
N LEU A 29 8.74 -9.51 12.20
CA LEU A 29 9.94 -10.25 11.78
C LEU A 29 9.58 -11.75 11.75
N ALA A 30 8.81 -12.15 10.73
CA ALA A 30 8.51 -13.54 10.44
C ALA A 30 9.82 -14.26 10.10
N SER A 31 10.48 -14.83 11.12
CA SER A 31 11.46 -15.89 10.95
C SER A 31 10.72 -17.21 11.17
N PRO A 32 10.39 -17.98 10.13
CA PRO A 32 9.79 -19.29 10.32
C PRO A 32 10.89 -20.30 10.68
N LEU A 33 10.70 -20.95 11.83
CA LEU A 33 11.08 -22.34 12.13
C LEU A 33 12.57 -22.72 12.21
N LEU A 34 12.99 -23.04 13.45
CA LEU A 34 13.74 -24.24 13.88
C LEU A 34 14.74 -24.84 12.87
N GLY A 35 15.83 -24.13 12.64
CA GLY A 35 17.08 -24.63 12.08
C GLY A 35 18.16 -23.54 12.20
N PRO A 36 19.47 -23.86 12.18
CA PRO A 36 20.50 -22.84 12.03
C PRO A 36 20.39 -22.28 10.61
N LEU A 37 19.51 -21.29 10.43
CA LEU A 37 19.35 -20.60 9.16
C LEU A 37 20.61 -19.76 8.90
N PRO A 38 21.14 -19.75 7.66
CA PRO A 38 22.07 -18.71 7.26
C PRO A 38 21.43 -17.36 7.58
N SER A 39 22.20 -16.43 8.13
CA SER A 39 21.74 -15.08 8.41
C SER A 39 21.24 -14.44 7.12
N ILE A 40 19.93 -14.56 6.86
CA ILE A 40 19.22 -13.77 5.86
C ILE A 40 19.16 -12.36 6.45
N HIS A 41 20.27 -11.64 6.32
CA HIS A 41 20.24 -10.21 6.47
C HIS A 41 19.18 -9.71 5.49
N LEU A 42 18.10 -9.13 6.01
CA LEU A 42 17.23 -8.22 5.28
C LEU A 42 18.11 -7.04 4.84
N ALA A 43 18.90 -7.27 3.79
CA ALA A 43 19.77 -6.27 3.22
C ALA A 43 18.87 -5.26 2.53
N SER A 44 18.48 -4.22 3.27
CA SER A 44 18.08 -2.93 2.70
C SER A 44 19.01 -2.66 1.53
N ARG A 45 18.48 -2.30 0.35
CA ARG A 45 19.21 -1.93 -0.88
C ARG A 45 20.57 -1.32 -0.54
N ALA A 46 21.58 -2.16 -0.36
CA ALA A 46 22.96 -1.72 -0.28
C ALA A 46 23.27 -1.38 -1.71
N SER A 47 23.74 -0.16 -1.99
CA SER A 47 24.08 0.32 -3.34
C SER A 47 24.83 -0.78 -4.10
N PRO A 48 24.14 -1.57 -4.94
CA PRO A 48 24.72 -2.79 -5.47
C PRO A 48 25.70 -2.40 -6.55
N ILE A 49 26.79 -3.16 -6.69
CA ILE A 49 27.67 -2.99 -7.83
C ILE A 49 26.99 -3.70 -8.99
N LEU A 50 26.53 -2.92 -9.96
CA LEU A 50 25.92 -3.45 -11.18
C LEU A 50 27.01 -3.72 -12.21
N ASN A 51 27.01 -4.93 -12.75
CA ASN A 51 28.00 -5.34 -13.74
C ASN A 51 27.32 -6.11 -14.86
N ASN A 52 27.93 -6.12 -16.05
CA ASN A 52 27.38 -6.76 -17.24
C ASN A 52 28.48 -7.58 -17.95
N HIS A 53 29.09 -8.51 -17.22
CA HIS A 53 30.14 -9.37 -17.76
C HIS A 53 29.61 -10.47 -18.68
N THR A 54 28.38 -10.93 -18.45
CA THR A 54 27.77 -12.09 -19.12
C THR A 54 26.79 -11.68 -20.24
N GLY A 55 26.63 -10.38 -20.50
CA GLY A 55 25.60 -9.84 -21.39
C GLY A 55 24.24 -9.65 -20.71
N GLN A 56 24.12 -10.05 -19.43
CA GLN A 56 23.00 -9.70 -18.57
C GLN A 56 23.47 -8.86 -17.38
N LEU A 57 22.60 -7.96 -16.91
CA LEU A 57 22.89 -7.11 -15.77
C LEU A 57 22.85 -7.95 -14.49
N GLU A 58 23.98 -8.02 -13.80
CA GLU A 58 24.18 -8.75 -12.55
C GLU A 58 24.39 -7.76 -11.39
N ALA A 59 23.89 -8.12 -10.21
CA ALA A 59 24.05 -7.31 -9.01
C ALA A 59 25.00 -8.00 -8.03
N PHE A 60 26.02 -7.27 -7.57
CA PHE A 60 27.00 -7.74 -6.61
C PHE A 60 26.88 -6.99 -5.29
N ASN A 61 27.08 -7.70 -4.19
CA ASN A 61 27.14 -7.09 -2.87
C ASN A 61 28.39 -6.20 -2.78
N PRO A 62 28.27 -4.91 -2.40
CA PRO A 62 29.40 -3.99 -2.40
C PRO A 62 30.48 -4.34 -1.38
N ILE A 63 30.13 -5.06 -0.31
CA ILE A 63 31.06 -5.46 0.76
C ILE A 63 31.69 -6.81 0.44
N THR A 64 30.89 -7.83 0.15
CA THR A 64 31.41 -9.20 -0.04
C THR A 64 31.85 -9.49 -1.47
N GLN A 65 31.50 -8.63 -2.44
CA GLN A 65 31.71 -8.83 -3.87
C GLN A 65 31.08 -10.13 -4.40
N GLN A 66 30.17 -10.74 -3.62
CA GLN A 66 29.44 -11.93 -4.05
C GLN A 66 28.23 -11.54 -4.89
N LEU A 67 27.91 -12.40 -5.86
CA LEU A 67 26.71 -12.27 -6.68
C LEU A 67 25.46 -12.32 -5.80
N ILE A 68 24.54 -11.38 -5.98
CA ILE A 68 23.22 -11.37 -5.35
C ILE A 68 22.27 -12.12 -6.30
N PRO A 69 21.80 -13.32 -5.94
CA PRO A 69 20.87 -14.07 -6.78
C PRO A 69 19.62 -13.23 -7.09
N GLN A 70 19.28 -13.14 -8.37
CA GLN A 70 18.09 -12.41 -8.81
C GLN A 70 16.93 -13.38 -9.04
N GLY A 71 15.72 -12.92 -8.75
CA GLY A 71 14.49 -13.68 -8.96
C GLY A 71 13.48 -12.94 -9.83
N PRO A 72 12.38 -13.61 -10.21
CA PRO A 72 11.27 -12.94 -10.89
C PRO A 72 10.68 -11.92 -9.93
N ALA A 73 10.77 -10.63 -10.28
CA ALA A 73 10.28 -9.51 -9.47
C ALA A 73 8.75 -9.40 -9.50
N THR A 74 8.07 -10.48 -9.11
CA THR A 74 6.61 -10.55 -9.05
C THR A 74 6.06 -9.85 -7.80
N ASP A 75 4.88 -9.24 -7.94
CA ASP A 75 4.10 -8.64 -6.86
C ASP A 75 2.66 -9.15 -6.81
N ALA A 76 2.38 -10.31 -7.42
CA ALA A 76 1.04 -10.85 -7.61
C ALA A 76 0.14 -10.09 -8.59
N GLY A 77 0.65 -9.06 -9.27
CA GLY A 77 -0.09 -8.27 -10.26
C GLY A 77 -0.37 -9.01 -11.57
N GLY A 78 0.21 -10.20 -11.75
CA GLY A 78 0.10 -10.98 -12.98
C GLY A 78 0.82 -10.34 -14.15
N GLN A 79 0.58 -10.88 -15.33
CA GLN A 79 1.02 -10.33 -16.60
C GLN A 79 -0.16 -10.23 -17.57
N ASP A 80 -0.30 -9.05 -18.18
CA ASP A 80 -1.38 -8.72 -19.10
C ASP A 80 -2.76 -8.97 -18.47
N PHE A 81 -3.56 -9.87 -19.04
CA PHE A 81 -4.88 -10.27 -18.55
C PHE A 81 -4.91 -11.74 -18.12
N ASP A 82 -3.83 -12.20 -17.49
CA ASP A 82 -3.84 -13.50 -16.84
C ASP A 82 -4.77 -13.52 -15.60
N GLY A 83 -4.90 -14.71 -14.99
CA GLY A 83 -5.80 -14.91 -13.84
C GLY A 83 -5.55 -13.91 -12.70
N PRO A 84 -4.32 -13.77 -12.19
CA PRO A 84 -4.01 -12.78 -11.15
C PRO A 84 -4.34 -11.34 -11.52
N ALA A 85 -4.01 -10.90 -12.74
CA ALA A 85 -4.31 -9.55 -13.20
C ALA A 85 -5.82 -9.27 -13.25
N ILE A 86 -6.61 -10.20 -13.80
CA ILE A 86 -8.08 -10.08 -13.86
C ILE A 86 -8.67 -9.97 -12.45
N ILE A 87 -8.19 -10.77 -11.50
CA ILE A 87 -8.69 -10.73 -10.13
C ILE A 87 -8.38 -9.38 -9.46
N TRP A 88 -7.19 -8.81 -9.68
CA TRP A 88 -6.86 -7.46 -9.18
C TRP A 88 -7.73 -6.36 -9.79
N ILE A 89 -8.03 -6.47 -11.09
CA ILE A 89 -8.94 -5.54 -11.79
C ILE A 89 -10.33 -5.62 -11.15
N ILE A 90 -10.86 -6.83 -10.98
CA ILE A 90 -12.16 -7.06 -10.33
C ILE A 90 -12.15 -6.50 -8.91
N PHE A 91 -11.14 -6.82 -8.10
CA PHE A 91 -11.00 -6.32 -6.73
C PHE A 91 -11.00 -4.78 -6.69
N SER A 92 -10.26 -4.15 -7.60
CA SER A 92 -10.19 -2.69 -7.73
C SER A 92 -11.56 -2.07 -8.03
N PHE A 93 -12.37 -2.67 -8.91
CA PHE A 93 -13.73 -2.21 -9.19
C PHE A 93 -14.79 -2.62 -8.15
N VAL A 94 -14.54 -3.67 -7.37
CA VAL A 94 -15.43 -4.04 -6.25
C VAL A 94 -15.24 -3.09 -5.07
N ILE A 95 -14.04 -2.56 -4.85
CA ILE A 95 -13.75 -1.63 -3.75
C ILE A 95 -13.88 -0.16 -4.18
N GLY A 96 -13.37 0.20 -5.35
CA GLY A 96 -13.21 1.59 -5.78
C GLY A 96 -14.52 2.39 -5.87
N PRO A 97 -15.42 2.08 -6.83
CA PRO A 97 -16.68 2.79 -6.99
C PRO A 97 -17.55 2.82 -5.72
N PRO A 98 -17.76 1.71 -4.98
CA PRO A 98 -18.55 1.77 -3.75
C PRO A 98 -17.95 2.70 -2.69
N MET A 99 -16.62 2.71 -2.53
CA MET A 99 -15.95 3.64 -1.62
C MET A 99 -16.06 5.09 -2.08
N ALA A 100 -15.92 5.35 -3.37
CA ALA A 100 -15.99 6.70 -3.94
C ALA A 100 -17.39 7.33 -3.79
N PHE A 101 -18.46 6.55 -4.03
CA PHE A 101 -19.82 7.09 -4.07
C PHE A 101 -20.64 6.85 -2.79
N ALA A 102 -20.41 5.72 -2.10
CA ALA A 102 -21.26 5.25 -1.01
C ALA A 102 -20.49 4.99 0.29
N GLY A 103 -19.18 5.26 0.34
CA GLY A 103 -18.30 4.93 1.46
C GLY A 103 -18.75 5.51 2.81
N ILE A 104 -19.58 6.55 2.88
CA ILE A 104 -20.09 7.05 4.17
C ILE A 104 -21.36 6.36 4.62
N ARG A 105 -22.17 5.90 3.67
CA ARG A 105 -23.49 5.31 3.96
C ARG A 105 -23.36 3.88 4.50
N GLY A 106 -22.34 3.15 4.04
CA GLY A 106 -22.08 1.77 4.45
C GLY A 106 -21.15 1.65 5.67
N TRP A 107 -21.42 2.36 6.77
CA TRP A 107 -20.47 2.53 7.90
C TRP A 107 -19.69 1.26 8.30
N ARG A 108 -20.33 0.08 8.38
CA ARG A 108 -19.65 -1.20 8.67
C ARG A 108 -18.78 -1.69 7.52
N LEU A 109 -19.32 -1.66 6.30
CA LEU A 109 -18.58 -2.06 5.10
C LEU A 109 -17.32 -1.21 4.96
N THR A 110 -17.42 0.09 5.21
CA THR A 110 -16.31 1.03 5.14
C THR A 110 -15.24 0.75 6.17
N THR A 111 -15.59 0.49 7.43
CA THR A 111 -14.61 0.10 8.45
C THR A 111 -13.98 -1.25 8.13
N GLY A 112 -14.76 -2.18 7.56
CA GLY A 112 -14.26 -3.42 6.97
C GLY A 112 -13.22 -3.16 5.88
N VAL A 113 -13.55 -2.35 4.87
CA VAL A 113 -12.63 -2.00 3.78
C VAL A 113 -11.35 -1.37 4.32
N GLY A 114 -11.43 -0.42 5.25
CA GLY A 114 -10.22 0.20 5.80
C GLY A 114 -9.29 -0.80 6.49
N LEU A 115 -9.83 -1.68 7.33
CA LEU A 115 -9.03 -2.69 8.03
C LEU A 115 -8.52 -3.78 7.07
N GLY A 116 -9.35 -4.23 6.13
CA GLY A 116 -8.99 -5.17 5.09
C GLY A 116 -7.87 -4.63 4.19
N LEU A 117 -7.97 -3.39 3.72
CA LEU A 117 -6.94 -2.74 2.91
C LEU A 117 -5.63 -2.55 3.68
N ALA A 118 -5.69 -2.19 4.96
CA ALA A 118 -4.49 -2.11 5.80
C ALA A 118 -3.79 -3.47 5.89
N ALA A 119 -4.54 -4.55 6.16
CA ALA A 119 -4.00 -5.91 6.18
C ALA A 119 -3.43 -6.34 4.81
N THR A 120 -4.11 -5.96 3.73
CA THR A 120 -3.68 -6.22 2.34
C THR A 120 -2.32 -5.58 2.07
N VAL A 121 -2.20 -4.27 2.31
CA VAL A 121 -0.95 -3.53 2.02
C VAL A 121 0.20 -4.04 2.89
N CYS A 122 -0.05 -4.29 4.18
CA CYS A 122 0.99 -4.81 5.08
C CYS A 122 1.46 -6.22 4.68
N SER A 123 0.53 -7.14 4.42
CA SER A 123 0.88 -8.51 4.02
C SER A 123 1.56 -8.56 2.66
N TRP A 124 1.04 -7.84 1.68
CA TRP A 124 1.65 -7.73 0.36
C TRP A 124 3.07 -7.16 0.42
N ALA A 125 3.25 -6.02 1.12
CA ALA A 125 4.56 -5.41 1.27
C ALA A 125 5.54 -6.35 1.98
N ALA A 126 5.10 -7.08 3.00
CA ALA A 126 5.93 -8.06 3.68
C ALA A 126 6.37 -9.19 2.74
N ILE A 127 5.45 -9.76 1.96
CA ILE A 127 5.74 -10.88 1.05
C ILE A 127 6.72 -10.44 -0.05
N VAL A 128 6.44 -9.32 -0.73
CA VAL A 128 7.30 -8.82 -1.82
C VAL A 128 8.73 -8.55 -1.32
N ASN A 129 8.88 -8.01 -0.10
CA ASN A 129 10.18 -7.68 0.48
C ASN A 129 10.92 -8.85 1.13
N THR A 130 10.29 -10.02 1.29
CA THR A 130 10.90 -11.21 1.91
C THR A 130 11.09 -12.37 0.95
N MET A 131 10.67 -12.22 -0.32
CA MET A 131 10.77 -13.26 -1.33
C MET A 131 12.23 -13.58 -1.69
N GLY A 132 12.54 -14.88 -1.78
CA GLY A 132 13.83 -15.34 -2.27
C GLY A 132 13.95 -15.31 -3.80
N PRO A 133 15.15 -15.60 -4.34
CA PRO A 133 15.43 -15.57 -5.77
C PRO A 133 14.66 -16.62 -6.57
N THR A 134 14.22 -17.71 -5.94
CA THR A 134 13.36 -18.71 -6.59
C THR A 134 11.97 -18.18 -6.93
N GLY A 135 11.57 -17.06 -6.29
CA GLY A 135 10.24 -16.49 -6.43
C GLY A 135 9.14 -17.34 -5.79
N VAL A 136 7.92 -16.82 -5.85
CA VAL A 136 6.66 -17.49 -5.49
C VAL A 136 5.66 -17.19 -6.60
N SER A 137 4.77 -18.12 -6.94
CA SER A 137 3.76 -17.88 -7.98
C SER A 137 2.82 -16.71 -7.61
N ASP A 138 2.55 -15.81 -8.56
CA ASP A 138 1.63 -14.68 -8.42
C ASP A 138 0.29 -15.07 -7.81
N PHE A 139 -0.26 -16.19 -8.25
CA PHE A 139 -1.56 -16.68 -7.78
C PHE A 139 -1.56 -17.00 -6.28
N LEU A 140 -0.47 -17.60 -5.76
CA LEU A 140 -0.34 -17.90 -4.33
C LEU A 140 -0.22 -16.62 -3.50
N ILE A 141 0.59 -15.67 -3.96
CA ILE A 141 0.75 -14.38 -3.29
C ILE A 141 -0.60 -13.65 -3.26
N LEU A 142 -1.30 -13.61 -4.40
CA LEU A 142 -2.61 -12.97 -4.55
C LEU A 142 -3.63 -13.55 -3.57
N ILE A 143 -3.80 -14.88 -3.55
CA ILE A 143 -4.77 -15.52 -2.64
C ILE A 143 -4.42 -15.23 -1.19
N THR A 144 -3.13 -15.25 -0.84
CA THR A 144 -2.68 -14.93 0.52
C THR A 144 -3.04 -13.50 0.91
N VAL A 145 -2.74 -12.53 0.03
CA VAL A 145 -3.05 -11.12 0.24
C VAL A 145 -4.56 -10.86 0.32
N LEU A 146 -5.35 -11.51 -0.54
CA LEU A 146 -6.82 -11.43 -0.48
C LEU A 146 -7.40 -12.12 0.76
N ALA A 147 -6.78 -13.20 1.26
CA ALA A 147 -7.18 -13.80 2.53
C ALA A 147 -6.97 -12.83 3.70
N PHE A 148 -5.86 -12.09 3.72
CA PHE A 148 -5.65 -11.01 4.69
C PHE A 148 -6.67 -9.88 4.53
N PHE A 149 -7.04 -9.52 3.29
CA PHE A 149 -8.13 -8.58 3.06
C PHE A 149 -9.43 -9.06 3.70
N VAL A 150 -9.87 -10.29 3.39
CA VAL A 150 -11.14 -10.85 3.89
C VAL A 150 -11.12 -10.95 5.41
N PHE A 151 -10.01 -11.40 6.00
CA PHE A 151 -9.86 -11.47 7.45
C PHE A 151 -9.97 -10.09 8.11
N GLY A 152 -9.21 -9.10 7.61
CA GLY A 152 -9.28 -7.73 8.09
C GLY A 152 -10.66 -7.11 7.88
N PHE A 153 -11.29 -7.40 6.75
CA PHE A 153 -12.64 -6.94 6.43
C PHE A 153 -13.67 -7.46 7.43
N ILE A 154 -13.69 -8.77 7.69
CA ILE A 154 -14.59 -9.41 8.66
C ILE A 154 -14.38 -8.79 10.05
N LEU A 155 -13.14 -8.63 10.51
CA LEU A 155 -12.85 -7.99 11.80
C LEU A 155 -13.37 -6.55 11.85
N GLY A 156 -13.26 -5.80 10.74
CA GLY A 156 -13.76 -4.43 10.66
C GLY A 156 -15.29 -4.31 10.61
N LEU A 157 -16.01 -5.40 10.27
CA LEU A 157 -17.47 -5.48 10.40
C LEU A 157 -17.93 -5.66 11.85
N LEU A 158 -17.09 -6.29 12.68
CA LEU A 158 -17.39 -6.55 14.08
C LEU A 158 -17.29 -5.26 14.91
N GLU A 159 -18.07 -5.20 15.99
CA GLU A 159 -18.10 -4.00 16.84
C GLU A 159 -16.75 -3.70 17.50
N ILE A 160 -15.97 -4.74 17.81
CA ILE A 160 -14.63 -4.62 18.39
C ILE A 160 -13.63 -3.99 17.41
N GLY A 161 -13.67 -4.38 16.13
CA GLY A 161 -12.78 -3.89 15.08
C GLY A 161 -13.27 -2.60 14.41
N ARG A 162 -14.46 -2.11 14.75
CA ARG A 162 -15.02 -0.91 14.15
C ARG A 162 -14.16 0.33 14.36
N ARG A 163 -13.68 0.55 15.59
CA ARG A 163 -12.89 1.75 15.92
C ARG A 163 -11.54 1.74 15.19
N SER A 164 -10.88 0.58 15.16
CA SER A 164 -9.64 0.42 14.41
C SER A 164 -9.89 0.56 12.92
N GLY A 165 -10.95 -0.07 12.39
CA GLY A 165 -11.33 0.06 10.98
C GLY A 165 -11.57 1.52 10.57
N PHE A 166 -12.21 2.31 11.42
CA PHE A 166 -12.40 3.74 11.17
C PHE A 166 -11.08 4.50 11.02
N VAL A 167 -10.15 4.31 11.96
CA VAL A 167 -8.81 4.92 11.86
C VAL A 167 -8.05 4.41 10.63
N MET A 168 -8.16 3.12 10.32
CA MET A 168 -7.51 2.51 9.16
C MET A 168 -8.06 3.02 7.83
N VAL A 169 -9.35 3.35 7.73
CA VAL A 169 -9.89 4.07 6.55
C VAL A 169 -9.15 5.40 6.37
N GLY A 170 -8.97 6.17 7.44
CA GLY A 170 -8.23 7.43 7.39
C GLY A 170 -6.79 7.23 6.92
N ILE A 171 -6.08 6.30 7.54
CA ILE A 171 -4.68 6.00 7.19
C ILE A 171 -4.57 5.55 5.73
N THR A 172 -5.33 4.55 5.32
CA THR A 172 -5.29 4.02 3.94
C THR A 172 -5.73 5.06 2.91
N GLY A 173 -6.70 5.92 3.23
CA GLY A 173 -7.09 7.03 2.37
C GLY A 173 -6.03 8.12 2.24
N GLY A 174 -5.31 8.43 3.32
CA GLY A 174 -4.17 9.35 3.26
C GLY A 174 -2.99 8.77 2.50
N LEU A 175 -2.68 7.47 2.71
CA LEU A 175 -1.67 6.74 1.94
C LEU A 175 -2.02 6.70 0.45
N ALA A 176 -3.25 6.38 0.08
CA ALA A 176 -3.70 6.34 -1.30
C ALA A 176 -3.56 7.71 -2.00
N PHE A 177 -3.79 8.81 -1.28
CA PHE A 177 -3.56 10.15 -1.79
C PHE A 177 -2.07 10.43 -2.00
N GLY A 178 -1.24 10.16 -0.99
CA GLY A 178 0.21 10.34 -1.08
C GLY A 178 0.85 9.50 -2.18
N ILE A 179 0.54 8.21 -2.24
CA ILE A 179 1.04 7.30 -3.27
C ILE A 179 0.81 7.88 -4.67
N ARG A 180 -0.41 8.33 -4.97
CA ARG A 180 -0.75 8.93 -6.28
C ARG A 180 0.12 10.13 -6.61
N ILE A 181 0.34 11.02 -5.64
CA ILE A 181 1.22 12.17 -5.80
C ILE A 181 2.64 11.72 -6.18
N PHE A 182 3.19 10.74 -5.48
CA PHE A 182 4.56 10.30 -5.71
C PHE A 182 4.76 9.48 -6.98
N ILE A 183 3.74 8.75 -7.45
CA ILE A 183 3.79 7.99 -8.70
C ILE A 183 3.37 8.81 -9.93
N LEU A 184 3.06 10.11 -9.81
CA LEU A 184 2.79 10.97 -10.97
C LEU A 184 4.01 11.14 -11.88
N LYS A 185 5.22 11.06 -11.32
CA LYS A 185 6.47 11.34 -12.03
C LYS A 185 7.31 10.07 -12.20
N ALA A 186 7.98 9.97 -13.34
CA ALA A 186 9.02 8.96 -13.56
C ALA A 186 10.09 9.04 -12.47
N GLY A 187 10.54 7.88 -11.98
CA GLY A 187 11.50 7.79 -10.89
C GLY A 187 11.00 8.32 -9.53
N LEU A 188 9.68 8.52 -9.38
CA LEU A 188 9.02 9.16 -8.24
C LEU A 188 9.31 10.68 -8.14
N LEU A 189 8.55 11.39 -7.30
CA LEU A 189 8.74 12.83 -7.10
C LEU A 189 10.12 13.18 -6.54
N LEU A 190 10.55 12.52 -5.46
CA LEU A 190 11.92 12.61 -4.96
C LEU A 190 12.71 11.45 -5.55
N SER A 191 13.42 11.75 -6.64
CA SER A 191 14.23 10.81 -7.42
C SER A 191 15.72 10.83 -7.02
N VAL A 192 16.07 11.53 -5.93
CA VAL A 192 17.45 11.56 -5.42
C VAL A 192 17.87 10.12 -5.14
N SER A 193 19.00 9.71 -5.72
CA SER A 193 19.38 8.33 -6.01
C SER A 193 19.48 7.35 -4.82
N ASN A 194 19.22 7.80 -3.59
CA ASN A 194 19.14 6.95 -2.40
C ASN A 194 18.01 7.30 -1.40
N ASP A 195 17.16 8.29 -1.67
CA ASP A 195 16.18 8.79 -0.68
C ASP A 195 14.76 8.28 -0.92
N TYR A 196 14.61 7.01 -1.32
CA TYR A 196 13.30 6.35 -1.40
C TYR A 196 12.55 6.37 -0.06
N GLY A 197 13.30 6.38 1.06
CA GLY A 197 12.77 6.56 2.39
C GLY A 197 12.03 7.90 2.57
N ALA A 198 12.51 8.98 1.93
CA ALA A 198 11.86 10.29 2.03
C ALA A 198 10.47 10.30 1.38
N ASN A 199 10.32 9.64 0.21
CA ASN A 199 8.99 9.44 -0.41
C ASN A 199 8.05 8.74 0.58
N TRP A 200 8.53 7.68 1.22
CA TRP A 200 7.76 6.91 2.20
C TRP A 200 7.40 7.69 3.45
N VAL A 201 8.31 8.49 3.99
CA VAL A 201 8.04 9.35 5.16
C VAL A 201 6.90 10.31 4.86
N ILE A 202 6.89 10.94 3.68
CA ILE A 202 5.83 11.89 3.30
C ILE A 202 4.51 11.16 3.07
N ILE A 203 4.52 10.01 2.39
CA ILE A 203 3.32 9.19 2.18
C ILE A 203 2.74 8.73 3.53
N ALA A 204 3.58 8.21 4.42
CA ALA A 204 3.19 7.79 5.76
C ALA A 204 2.64 8.97 6.59
N PHE A 205 3.23 10.16 6.45
CA PHE A 205 2.75 11.37 7.09
C PHE A 205 1.35 11.78 6.60
N MET A 206 1.07 11.67 5.29
CA MET A 206 -0.27 11.90 4.76
C MET A 206 -1.30 10.89 5.30
N GLY A 207 -0.90 9.62 5.41
CA GLY A 207 -1.68 8.58 6.09
C GLY A 207 -1.99 8.94 7.55
N LEU A 208 -0.96 9.32 8.31
CA LEU A 208 -1.06 9.68 9.72
C LEU A 208 -1.99 10.88 9.93
N ILE A 209 -1.82 11.96 9.16
CA ILE A 209 -2.68 13.15 9.26
C ILE A 209 -4.14 12.75 9.09
N ASN A 210 -4.46 12.00 8.04
CA ASN A 210 -5.85 11.65 7.77
C ASN A 210 -6.41 10.66 8.80
N GLY A 211 -5.59 9.74 9.32
CA GLY A 211 -5.96 8.89 10.47
C GLY A 211 -6.27 9.71 11.72
N VAL A 212 -5.47 10.74 12.02
CA VAL A 212 -5.67 11.64 13.16
C VAL A 212 -6.92 12.52 12.98
N LEU A 213 -7.18 13.03 11.77
CA LEU A 213 -8.40 13.81 11.48
C LEU A 213 -9.68 13.04 11.78
N LEU A 214 -9.66 11.71 11.70
CA LEU A 214 -10.77 10.84 12.05
C LEU A 214 -10.97 10.65 13.56
N VAL A 215 -9.95 10.91 14.39
CA VAL A 215 -10.06 10.81 15.84
C VAL A 215 -10.83 12.00 16.44
N PHE A 216 -10.71 13.17 15.82
CA PHE A 216 -11.34 14.39 16.30
C PHE A 216 -12.77 14.56 15.75
N LYS A 217 -13.77 14.57 16.63
CA LYS A 217 -15.20 14.74 16.27
C LYS A 217 -15.50 15.90 15.31
N LYS A 218 -14.75 17.00 15.41
CA LYS A 218 -14.96 18.20 14.57
C LYS A 218 -14.57 17.95 13.11
N THR A 219 -13.53 17.15 12.87
CA THR A 219 -12.97 16.87 11.54
C THR A 219 -13.34 15.48 11.01
N GLU A 220 -13.91 14.63 11.86
CA GLU A 220 -14.27 13.24 11.58
C GLU A 220 -15.00 13.06 10.24
N ARG A 221 -16.07 13.84 10.00
CA ARG A 221 -16.86 13.70 8.77
C ARG A 221 -16.08 14.10 7.52
N CYS A 222 -15.28 15.16 7.60
CA CYS A 222 -14.47 15.62 6.47
C CYS A 222 -13.33 14.65 6.17
N GLY A 223 -12.65 14.16 7.21
CA GLY A 223 -11.62 13.14 7.08
C GLY A 223 -12.17 11.84 6.47
N LEU A 224 -13.40 11.46 6.85
CA LEU A 224 -14.02 10.24 6.33
C LEU A 224 -14.43 10.39 4.87
N LEU A 225 -15.04 11.53 4.51
CA LEU A 225 -15.33 11.88 3.11
C LEU A 225 -14.07 11.81 2.26
N PHE A 226 -13.01 12.48 2.71
CA PHE A 226 -11.74 12.51 2.00
C PHE A 226 -11.13 11.11 1.88
N ALA A 227 -11.12 10.34 2.97
CA ALA A 227 -10.57 8.99 2.97
C ALA A 227 -11.32 8.06 2.00
N CYS A 228 -12.64 8.03 2.07
CA CYS A 228 -13.48 7.21 1.20
C CYS A 228 -13.33 7.61 -0.27
N ALA A 229 -13.37 8.90 -0.58
CA ALA A 229 -13.15 9.41 -1.92
C ALA A 229 -11.74 9.08 -2.43
N SER A 230 -10.72 9.19 -1.57
CA SER A 230 -9.33 8.91 -1.92
C SER A 230 -9.10 7.42 -2.22
N ILE A 231 -9.55 6.52 -1.33
CA ILE A 231 -9.50 5.07 -1.55
C ILE A 231 -10.28 4.71 -2.81
N GLY A 232 -11.51 5.22 -2.93
CA GLY A 232 -12.40 4.87 -4.02
C GLY A 232 -11.87 5.28 -5.38
N THR A 233 -11.43 6.53 -5.52
CA THR A 233 -10.81 7.01 -6.77
C THR A 233 -9.47 6.33 -7.04
N PHE A 234 -8.66 6.04 -6.02
CA PHE A 234 -7.41 5.29 -6.20
C PHE A 234 -7.67 3.92 -6.83
N PHE A 235 -8.55 3.10 -6.25
CA PHE A 235 -8.81 1.76 -6.77
C PHE A 235 -9.57 1.80 -8.11
N THR A 236 -10.51 2.72 -8.30
CA THR A 236 -11.21 2.84 -9.58
C THR A 236 -10.23 3.14 -10.72
N PHE A 237 -9.32 4.10 -10.51
CA PHE A 237 -8.34 4.47 -11.53
C PHE A 237 -7.21 3.46 -11.65
N LEU A 238 -6.83 2.76 -10.58
CA LEU A 238 -5.94 1.60 -10.66
C LEU A 238 -6.54 0.50 -11.55
N GLY A 239 -7.82 0.17 -11.38
CA GLY A 239 -8.52 -0.80 -12.22
C GLY A 239 -8.59 -0.38 -13.69
N VAL A 240 -8.90 0.90 -13.96
CA VAL A 240 -8.89 1.45 -15.33
C VAL A 240 -7.47 1.42 -15.92
N ASP A 241 -6.46 1.80 -15.15
CA ASP A 241 -5.07 1.81 -15.60
C ASP A 241 -4.56 0.39 -15.87
N LEU A 242 -4.91 -0.60 -15.05
CA LEU A 242 -4.61 -2.01 -15.32
C LEU A 242 -5.27 -2.51 -16.61
N VAL A 243 -6.46 -2.02 -16.97
CA VAL A 243 -7.10 -2.39 -18.25
C VAL A 243 -6.41 -1.73 -19.44
N LEU A 244 -5.99 -0.47 -19.32
CA LEU A 244 -5.47 0.31 -20.45
C LEU A 244 -3.95 0.20 -20.62
N ASN A 245 -3.21 0.26 -19.52
CA ASN A 245 -1.75 0.23 -19.47
C ASN A 245 -1.19 -1.05 -18.85
N ARG A 246 -2.04 -2.02 -18.47
CA ARG A 246 -1.60 -3.30 -17.87
C ARG A 246 -0.70 -3.04 -16.67
N GLN A 247 0.35 -3.84 -16.48
CA GLN A 247 1.24 -3.74 -15.33
C GLN A 247 2.31 -2.64 -15.46
N VAL A 248 2.43 -1.93 -16.60
CA VAL A 248 3.48 -0.90 -16.78
C VAL A 248 3.11 0.48 -16.23
N GLY A 249 1.83 0.71 -15.93
CA GLY A 249 1.32 1.97 -15.38
C GLY A 249 1.42 2.07 -13.84
N MET A 250 0.31 2.38 -13.18
CA MET A 250 0.19 2.53 -11.73
C MET A 250 0.71 1.31 -10.97
N SER A 251 0.46 0.10 -11.47
CA SER A 251 0.98 -1.13 -10.85
C SER A 251 2.50 -1.15 -10.77
N ARG A 252 3.21 -0.76 -11.84
CA ARG A 252 4.66 -0.61 -11.83
C ARG A 252 5.11 0.46 -10.84
N GLY A 253 4.39 1.57 -10.77
CA GLY A 253 4.64 2.64 -9.81
C GLY A 253 4.54 2.15 -8.36
N LEU A 254 3.54 1.32 -8.04
CA LEU A 254 3.39 0.69 -6.73
C LEU A 254 4.55 -0.26 -6.44
N ARG A 255 4.91 -1.15 -7.37
CA ARG A 255 6.07 -2.03 -7.21
C ARG A 255 7.35 -1.24 -6.98
N PHE A 256 7.61 -0.23 -7.81
CA PHE A 256 8.79 0.63 -7.70
C PHE A 256 8.86 1.40 -6.38
N LEU A 257 7.70 1.73 -5.80
CA LEU A 257 7.59 2.41 -4.51
C LEU A 257 7.77 1.46 -3.32
N PHE A 258 7.20 0.25 -3.36
CA PHE A 258 7.14 -0.68 -2.23
C PHE A 258 8.22 -1.75 -2.22
N ASP A 259 8.75 -2.13 -3.38
CA ASP A 259 9.72 -3.21 -3.51
C ASP A 259 11.13 -2.71 -3.17
N ARG A 260 11.65 -3.24 -2.07
CA ARG A 260 13.01 -3.01 -1.57
C ARG A 260 13.78 -4.32 -1.45
N ASN A 261 13.29 -5.40 -2.08
CA ASN A 261 13.93 -6.69 -2.08
C ASN A 261 15.24 -6.66 -2.91
N SER A 262 16.32 -7.22 -2.36
CA SER A 262 17.62 -7.31 -3.03
C SER A 262 17.61 -8.29 -4.20
N SER A 263 16.73 -9.30 -4.16
CA SER A 263 16.54 -10.28 -5.24
C SER A 263 15.85 -9.69 -6.47
N HIS A 264 15.23 -8.51 -6.36
CA HIS A 264 14.50 -7.84 -7.43
C HIS A 264 15.23 -6.58 -7.95
N ILE A 265 16.43 -6.29 -7.43
CA ILE A 265 17.18 -5.06 -7.72
C ILE A 265 17.39 -4.86 -9.22
N VAL A 266 17.78 -5.91 -9.94
CA VAL A 266 18.09 -5.81 -11.36
C VAL A 266 16.84 -5.39 -12.15
N ASP A 267 15.69 -6.00 -11.88
CA ASP A 267 14.43 -5.62 -12.53
C ASP A 267 14.04 -4.18 -12.21
N ILE A 268 14.08 -3.79 -10.94
CA ILE A 268 13.64 -2.46 -10.51
C ILE A 268 14.56 -1.36 -11.08
N ILE A 269 15.87 -1.60 -11.20
CA ILE A 269 16.80 -0.61 -11.77
C ILE A 269 16.74 -0.59 -13.30
N SER A 270 16.71 -1.76 -13.96
CA SER A 270 16.74 -1.84 -15.42
C SER A 270 15.44 -1.33 -16.05
N ASN A 271 14.29 -1.75 -15.51
CA ASN A 271 12.98 -1.40 -16.08
C ASN A 271 12.41 -0.11 -15.47
N GLY A 272 12.84 0.26 -14.25
CA GLY A 272 12.45 1.52 -13.60
C GLY A 272 10.93 1.71 -13.47
N TYR A 273 10.53 2.97 -13.31
CA TYR A 273 9.14 3.42 -13.43
C TYR A 273 9.07 4.67 -14.29
N SER A 274 8.41 4.55 -15.45
CA SER A 274 8.19 5.62 -16.40
C SER A 274 6.70 5.60 -16.82
N PRO A 275 5.82 6.32 -16.10
CA PRO A 275 4.38 6.26 -16.37
C PRO A 275 4.05 6.82 -17.74
N SER A 276 3.16 6.14 -18.46
CA SER A 276 2.62 6.65 -19.72
C SER A 276 1.87 7.96 -19.48
N LEU A 277 1.72 8.78 -20.54
CA LEU A 277 0.93 10.01 -20.46
C LEU A 277 -0.51 9.72 -19.96
N LEU A 278 -1.08 8.58 -20.40
CA LEU A 278 -2.40 8.15 -19.96
C LEU A 278 -2.43 7.86 -18.46
N THR A 279 -1.46 7.12 -17.92
CA THR A 279 -1.33 6.88 -16.48
C THR A 279 -1.23 8.20 -15.70
N GLN A 280 -0.45 9.18 -16.20
CA GLN A 280 -0.32 10.50 -15.55
C GLN A 280 -1.65 11.27 -15.54
N ILE A 281 -2.39 11.25 -16.65
CA ILE A 281 -3.73 11.85 -16.74
C ILE A 281 -4.68 11.16 -15.75
N LEU A 282 -4.71 9.83 -15.72
CA LEU A 282 -5.54 9.05 -14.78
C LEU A 282 -5.22 9.40 -13.32
N LEU A 283 -3.94 9.48 -12.96
CA LEU A 283 -3.52 9.89 -11.63
C LEU A 283 -3.97 11.31 -11.28
N ALA A 284 -3.73 12.28 -12.17
CA ALA A 284 -4.12 13.68 -11.96
C ALA A 284 -5.65 13.84 -11.81
N VAL A 285 -6.42 13.17 -12.67
CA VAL A 285 -7.89 13.17 -12.59
C VAL A 285 -8.37 12.52 -11.30
N SER A 286 -7.79 11.37 -10.90
CA SER A 286 -8.18 10.70 -9.65
C SER A 286 -7.94 11.57 -8.41
N LEU A 287 -6.85 12.35 -8.40
CA LEU A 287 -6.53 13.31 -7.35
C LEU A 287 -7.55 14.48 -7.35
N GLY A 288 -7.86 15.03 -8.52
CA GLY A 288 -8.87 16.09 -8.65
C GLY A 288 -10.26 15.65 -8.19
N LEU A 289 -10.68 14.44 -8.55
CA LEU A 289 -11.97 13.88 -8.13
C LEU A 289 -12.05 13.62 -6.63
N THR A 290 -10.91 13.31 -5.98
CA THR A 290 -10.85 13.22 -4.52
C THR A 290 -11.26 14.54 -3.85
N TYR A 291 -10.89 15.69 -4.43
CA TYR A 291 -11.23 17.01 -3.91
C TYR A 291 -12.69 17.40 -4.16
N VAL A 292 -13.20 17.21 -5.39
CA VAL A 292 -14.58 17.60 -5.78
C VAL A 292 -15.64 16.84 -4.98
N SER A 293 -15.38 15.59 -4.62
CA SER A 293 -16.27 14.81 -3.77
C SER A 293 -16.44 15.41 -2.36
N ASN A 294 -15.47 16.19 -1.88
CA ASN A 294 -15.53 16.80 -0.55
C ASN A 294 -16.28 18.14 -0.56
N SER A 295 -16.17 18.94 -1.62
CA SER A 295 -16.82 20.25 -1.72
C SER A 295 -18.32 20.14 -1.93
N THR A 296 -18.79 19.14 -2.67
CA THR A 296 -20.22 18.88 -2.88
C THR A 296 -20.92 18.36 -1.61
N ALA A 297 -20.20 17.65 -0.75
CA ALA A 297 -20.74 17.12 0.50
C ALA A 297 -20.85 18.18 1.62
N SER A 298 -20.13 19.30 1.51
CA SER A 298 -20.24 20.42 2.45
C SER A 298 -21.39 21.38 2.10
N SER A 299 -21.82 21.45 0.84
CA SER A 299 -22.88 22.37 0.37
C SER A 299 -24.31 21.85 0.56
N THR A 300 -24.51 20.57 0.92
CA THR A 300 -25.84 19.99 1.18
C THR A 300 -26.21 20.00 2.68
N ARG A 301 -25.86 21.06 3.40
CA ARG A 301 -26.31 21.34 4.78
C ARG A 301 -27.02 22.68 4.81
#